data_AF-A0A3R6IGU5-F1
#
_entry.id   AF-A0A3R6IGU5-F1
#
_cell.length_a   1.000
_cell.length_b   1.000
_cell.length_c   1.000
_cell.angle_alpha   90.00
_cell.angle_beta   90.00
_cell.angle_gamma   90.00
#
_symmetry.space_group_name_H-M   'P 1'
#
loop_
_entity.id
_entity.type
_entity.pdbx_description
1 polymer ?
#
loop_
_entity_poly.entity_id
_entity_poly.type
_entity_poly.pdbx_seq_one_letter_code
_entity_poly.pdbx_strand_id
1 'polypeptide(L)'
;MKKYLIFISSCLLFACQSQEKVSVNVPELTDGNPSTAWVGGPKVNKIIFDNQFNSPIQSYKVYSSGNTPEHDPVNWTLQGSYDGKSWVVVDERKDQSFCSRFQEKLCTIANPSNYKQYMLEAETANGDSLILGDVLFYEANLRAGWEDFKYPRVNFKVLDPEAKGSETYQTLVQNPDEYVQYHTQKVAEILFFSAKDTMNDVQEINYTLKEYDGVSAKSGNPPSIAIVYSTKHIQRSAEESLYKLDFETRGVLYHELVHAYQFEPKGIGSYSTNKEFWACIEGMADAVRAQAGLFDMSTRKPGGNWMDGYRTTGFFIQWLTTKDPDAIRKFHLTVRDLDVWSFDKAIKSMFGPESSIECIWNEYQEFLTKSTNK
;
A
#
# COMPACT_ATOMS: atom_id res chain seq x y z
N MET A 1 -24.12 16.51 84.01
CA MET A 1 -23.32 16.85 82.82
C MET A 1 -22.86 15.56 82.14
N LYS A 2 -23.58 15.08 81.11
CA LYS A 2 -23.22 13.86 80.35
C LYS A 2 -22.50 14.29 79.06
N LYS A 3 -21.28 13.80 78.87
CA LYS A 3 -20.46 14.02 77.65
C LYS A 3 -20.92 13.05 76.56
N TYR A 4 -21.20 13.56 75.37
CA TYR A 4 -21.37 12.76 74.17
C TYR A 4 -20.03 12.67 73.43
N LEU A 5 -19.50 11.46 73.25
CA LEU A 5 -18.41 11.17 72.33
C LEU A 5 -19.02 10.90 70.95
N ILE A 6 -18.64 11.69 69.95
CA ILE A 6 -18.98 11.45 68.54
C ILE A 6 -17.84 10.64 67.94
N PHE A 7 -18.14 9.42 67.50
CA PHE A 7 -17.23 8.59 66.70
C PHE A 7 -17.40 8.99 65.24
N ILE A 8 -16.38 9.61 64.64
CA ILE A 8 -16.32 9.87 63.20
C ILE A 8 -15.75 8.63 62.53
N SER A 9 -16.60 7.88 61.83
CA SER A 9 -16.18 6.77 60.99
C SER A 9 -15.59 7.33 59.69
N SER A 10 -14.27 7.20 59.50
CA SER A 10 -13.63 7.54 58.24
C SER A 10 -13.92 6.45 57.22
N CYS A 11 -14.89 6.67 56.34
CA CYS A 11 -15.04 5.89 55.12
C CYS A 11 -13.85 6.18 54.20
N LEU A 12 -12.88 5.27 54.17
CA LEU A 12 -11.88 5.18 53.12
C LEU A 12 -12.59 4.83 51.81
N LEU A 13 -12.81 5.84 50.97
CA LEU A 13 -13.15 5.65 49.57
C LEU A 13 -11.91 5.07 48.88
N PHE A 14 -11.88 3.76 48.68
CA PHE A 14 -11.01 3.15 47.68
C PHE A 14 -11.49 3.61 46.30
N ALA A 15 -10.89 4.68 45.77
CA ALA A 15 -10.93 4.94 44.35
C ALA A 15 -10.19 3.77 43.68
N CYS A 16 -10.94 2.86 43.07
CA CYS A 16 -10.39 1.89 42.15
C CYS A 16 -9.87 2.68 40.94
N GLN A 17 -8.59 3.06 40.96
CA GLN A 17 -7.92 3.47 39.73
C GLN A 17 -7.94 2.24 38.84
N SER A 18 -8.82 2.24 37.82
CA SER A 18 -8.66 1.32 36.70
C SER A 18 -7.29 1.61 36.12
N GLN A 19 -6.33 0.74 36.40
CA GLN A 19 -4.99 0.85 35.87
C GLN A 19 -5.13 0.85 34.35
N GLU A 20 -4.82 1.98 33.71
CA GLU A 20 -4.86 2.10 32.24
C GLU A 20 -4.07 0.93 31.68
N LYS A 21 -4.72 0.07 30.91
CA LYS A 21 -4.10 -1.13 30.36
C LYS A 21 -3.17 -0.70 29.23
N VAL A 22 -1.89 -0.56 29.55
CA VAL A 22 -0.85 -0.29 28.56
C VAL A 22 -0.46 -1.59 27.88
N SER A 23 -0.57 -1.63 26.57
CA SER A 23 -0.06 -2.73 25.74
C SER A 23 1.40 -2.48 25.41
N VAL A 24 2.24 -3.52 25.42
CA VAL A 24 3.68 -3.40 25.11
C VAL A 24 4.06 -4.47 24.09
N ASN A 25 4.76 -4.08 23.02
CA ASN A 25 5.28 -4.95 21.97
C ASN A 25 4.23 -5.97 21.47
N VAL A 26 3.07 -5.44 21.07
CA VAL A 26 1.98 -6.24 20.52
C VAL A 26 2.43 -6.87 19.19
N PRO A 27 2.51 -8.21 19.09
CA PRO A 27 3.02 -8.87 17.88
C PRO A 27 2.22 -8.53 16.62
N GLU A 28 0.90 -8.48 16.73
CA GLU A 28 -0.02 -8.17 15.63
C GLU A 28 0.20 -6.77 15.04
N LEU A 29 0.86 -5.87 15.77
CA LEU A 29 1.13 -4.49 15.31
C LEU A 29 2.52 -4.32 14.69
N THR A 30 3.22 -5.42 14.40
CA THR A 30 4.56 -5.38 13.78
C THR A 30 4.84 -6.58 12.86
N ASP A 31 3.84 -7.42 12.56
CA ASP A 31 4.03 -8.66 11.81
C ASP A 31 3.90 -8.49 10.28
N GLY A 32 3.45 -7.32 9.80
CA GLY A 32 3.21 -7.05 8.39
C GLY A 32 2.11 -7.92 7.78
N ASN A 33 1.29 -8.57 8.61
CA ASN A 33 0.25 -9.50 8.17
C ASN A 33 -1.13 -8.80 8.21
N PRO A 34 -1.71 -8.43 7.05
CA PRO A 34 -3.00 -7.74 7.02
C PRO A 34 -4.19 -8.57 7.51
N SER A 35 -4.00 -9.87 7.82
CA SER A 35 -5.04 -10.72 8.40
C SER A 35 -5.06 -10.73 9.93
N THR A 36 -4.04 -10.19 10.60
CA THR A 36 -4.00 -10.00 12.06
C THR A 36 -4.40 -8.57 12.40
N ALA A 37 -4.85 -8.36 13.63
CA ALA A 37 -5.18 -7.05 14.16
C ALA A 37 -5.13 -7.09 15.67
N TRP A 38 -4.73 -5.98 16.28
CA TRP A 38 -4.83 -5.79 17.71
C TRP A 38 -6.14 -5.13 18.10
N VAL A 39 -6.77 -5.66 19.16
CA VAL A 39 -8.04 -5.14 19.70
C VAL A 39 -7.78 -4.48 21.05
N GLY A 40 -7.97 -3.17 21.09
CA GLY A 40 -7.96 -2.32 22.27
C GLY A 40 -9.31 -2.24 22.99
N GLY A 41 -9.33 -1.52 24.10
CA GLY A 41 -10.54 -1.20 24.84
C GLY A 41 -11.22 0.08 24.34
N PRO A 42 -12.34 0.48 24.96
CA PRO A 42 -12.96 1.77 24.68
C PRO A 42 -12.08 2.94 25.13
N LYS A 43 -12.34 4.13 24.57
CA LYS A 43 -11.60 5.39 24.79
C LYS A 43 -10.15 5.31 24.30
N VAL A 44 -9.27 6.13 24.89
CA VAL A 44 -7.85 6.21 24.55
C VAL A 44 -7.14 4.93 24.98
N ASN A 45 -6.38 4.36 24.05
CA ASN A 45 -5.51 3.23 24.27
C ASN A 45 -4.05 3.65 24.15
N LYS A 46 -3.18 3.05 24.97
CA LYS A 46 -1.73 3.31 24.97
C LYS A 46 -0.97 2.05 24.59
N ILE A 47 -0.14 2.14 23.56
CA ILE A 47 0.63 1.02 23.01
C ILE A 47 2.10 1.42 22.97
N ILE A 48 2.96 0.70 23.67
CA ILE A 48 4.41 0.92 23.70
C ILE A 48 5.10 -0.05 22.74
N PHE A 49 5.98 0.51 21.90
CA PHE A 49 6.91 -0.18 21.01
C PHE A 49 8.32 -0.03 21.59
N ASP A 50 8.70 -1.03 22.39
CA ASP A 50 10.01 -1.17 23.03
C ASP A 50 10.92 -2.11 22.21
N ASN A 51 11.25 -1.66 20.99
CA ASN A 51 12.12 -2.38 20.06
C ASN A 51 13.59 -1.96 20.18
N GLN A 52 13.93 -1.09 21.14
CA GLN A 52 15.28 -0.55 21.34
C GLN A 52 15.87 0.06 20.04
N PHE A 53 15.12 1.00 19.44
CA PHE A 53 15.49 1.64 18.18
C PHE A 53 16.89 2.28 18.26
N ASN A 54 17.71 2.07 17.23
CA ASN A 54 19.11 2.52 17.21
C ASN A 54 19.36 3.72 16.30
N SER A 55 18.42 4.02 15.42
CA SER A 55 18.42 5.18 14.53
C SER A 55 17.17 6.03 14.77
N PRO A 56 17.18 7.34 14.44
CA PRO A 56 15.98 8.15 14.45
C PRO A 56 14.91 7.60 13.51
N ILE A 57 13.70 7.45 14.02
CA ILE A 57 12.53 7.18 13.17
C ILE A 57 12.11 8.49 12.52
N GLN A 58 11.99 8.48 11.20
CA GLN A 58 11.63 9.65 10.41
C GLN A 58 10.18 9.62 9.94
N SER A 59 9.61 8.44 9.77
CA SER A 59 8.20 8.27 9.44
C SER A 59 7.64 6.97 10.01
N TYR A 60 6.32 6.90 10.10
CA TYR A 60 5.61 5.72 10.56
C TYR A 60 4.30 5.56 9.79
N LYS A 61 3.76 4.34 9.79
CA LYS A 61 2.46 4.02 9.21
C LYS A 61 1.54 3.45 10.27
N VAL A 62 0.27 3.86 10.21
CA VAL A 62 -0.82 3.25 10.98
C VAL A 62 -1.80 2.63 10.00
N TYR A 63 -2.18 1.37 10.21
CA TYR A 63 -3.08 0.65 9.32
C TYR A 63 -4.47 0.48 9.95
N SER A 64 -5.52 0.75 9.18
CA SER A 64 -6.86 0.24 9.48
C SER A 64 -6.86 -1.28 9.40
N SER A 65 -7.70 -1.94 10.20
CA SER A 65 -7.90 -3.39 10.09
C SER A 65 -8.91 -3.77 8.99
N GLY A 66 -9.24 -5.05 8.89
CA GLY A 66 -10.38 -5.53 8.11
C GLY A 66 -11.75 -5.34 8.79
N ASN A 67 -11.79 -4.80 10.02
CA ASN A 67 -13.03 -4.54 10.74
C ASN A 67 -13.69 -3.25 10.26
N THR A 68 -14.90 -2.99 10.77
CA THR A 68 -15.71 -1.86 10.34
C THR A 68 -15.08 -0.50 10.71
N PRO A 69 -15.40 0.58 9.96
CA PRO A 69 -14.77 1.89 10.15
C PRO A 69 -14.94 2.51 11.54
N GLU A 70 -15.94 2.09 12.32
CA GLU A 70 -16.18 2.60 13.67
C GLU A 70 -15.04 2.26 14.65
N HIS A 71 -14.22 1.26 14.31
CA HIS A 71 -13.08 0.80 15.10
C HIS A 71 -11.74 1.44 14.70
N ASP A 72 -11.71 2.25 13.64
CA ASP A 72 -10.48 2.87 13.16
C ASP A 72 -10.02 4.01 14.10
N PRO A 73 -8.69 4.24 14.21
CA PRO A 73 -8.18 5.40 14.92
C PRO A 73 -8.50 6.68 14.14
N VAL A 74 -9.11 7.66 14.80
CA VAL A 74 -9.36 8.99 14.20
C VAL A 74 -8.43 10.06 14.74
N ASN A 75 -7.97 9.88 15.98
CA ASN A 75 -6.98 10.74 16.62
C ASN A 75 -5.87 9.85 17.19
N TRP A 76 -4.63 10.29 17.03
CA TRP A 76 -3.52 9.67 17.74
C TRP A 76 -2.36 10.63 17.99
N THR A 77 -1.63 10.34 19.05
CA THR A 77 -0.39 11.01 19.42
C THR A 77 0.72 9.98 19.48
N LEU A 78 1.79 10.24 18.74
CA LEU A 78 3.02 9.45 18.82
C LEU A 78 3.99 10.15 19.77
N GLN A 79 4.54 9.41 20.72
CA GLN A 79 5.51 9.90 21.69
C GLN A 79 6.80 9.07 21.61
N GLY A 80 7.95 9.72 21.76
CA GLY A 80 9.25 9.08 21.85
C GLY A 80 9.83 9.14 23.26
N SER A 81 10.57 8.10 23.66
CA SER A 81 11.29 8.06 24.94
C SER A 81 12.72 7.53 24.80
N TYR A 82 13.65 8.11 25.56
CA TYR A 82 15.03 7.61 25.67
C TYR A 82 15.20 6.57 26.79
N ASP A 83 14.36 6.62 27.82
CA ASP A 83 14.51 5.87 29.08
C ASP A 83 13.28 5.02 29.46
N GLY A 84 12.22 5.07 28.64
CA GLY A 84 10.93 4.41 28.89
C GLY A 84 10.10 5.03 30.00
N LYS A 85 10.51 6.19 30.53
CA LYS A 85 9.86 6.87 31.66
C LYS A 85 9.39 8.27 31.28
N SER A 86 10.24 9.02 30.60
CA SER A 86 9.95 10.37 30.13
C SER A 86 9.56 10.30 28.66
N TRP A 87 8.36 10.77 28.34
CA TRP A 87 7.80 10.71 26.99
C TRP A 87 7.68 12.12 26.41
N VAL A 88 8.06 12.28 25.15
CA VAL A 88 7.99 13.53 24.40
C VAL A 88 7.10 13.31 23.20
N VAL A 89 6.09 14.16 23.00
CA VAL A 89 5.26 14.13 21.80
C VAL A 89 6.11 14.43 20.57
N VAL A 90 6.10 13.53 19.59
CA VAL A 90 6.84 13.66 18.32
C VAL A 90 5.92 13.88 17.12
N ASP A 91 4.65 13.47 17.23
CA ASP A 91 3.63 13.71 16.21
C ASP A 91 2.22 13.68 16.84
N GLU A 92 1.29 14.45 16.28
CA GLU A 92 -0.13 14.47 16.67
C GLU A 92 -0.99 14.53 15.40
N ARG A 93 -1.99 13.64 15.32
CA ARG A 93 -2.92 13.54 14.20
C ARG A 93 -4.35 13.57 14.72
N LYS A 94 -5.19 14.34 14.03
CA LYS A 94 -6.61 14.52 14.36
C LYS A 94 -7.48 14.37 13.14
N ASP A 95 -8.74 14.00 13.35
CA ASP A 95 -9.78 13.91 12.32
C ASP A 95 -9.36 13.05 11.12
N GLN A 96 -8.65 11.97 11.40
CA GLN A 96 -8.16 11.04 10.38
C GLN A 96 -9.26 10.07 9.98
N SER A 97 -9.30 9.73 8.69
CA SER A 97 -10.25 8.78 8.11
C SER A 97 -9.53 7.85 7.15
N PHE A 98 -9.96 6.60 7.05
CA PHE A 98 -9.45 5.63 6.07
C PHE A 98 -10.46 5.48 4.92
N CYS A 99 -9.99 5.65 3.68
CA CYS A 99 -10.79 5.53 2.46
C CYS A 99 -11.14 4.08 2.11
N SER A 100 -10.45 3.10 2.69
CA SER A 100 -10.74 1.67 2.53
C SER A 100 -10.25 0.88 3.74
N ARG A 101 -10.68 -0.38 3.86
CA ARG A 101 -10.08 -1.35 4.79
C ARG A 101 -8.63 -1.65 4.40
N PHE A 102 -7.83 -2.11 5.37
CA PHE A 102 -6.40 -2.44 5.21
C PHE A 102 -5.52 -1.28 4.67
N GLN A 103 -6.01 -0.04 4.72
CA GLN A 103 -5.25 1.12 4.26
C GLN A 103 -4.19 1.53 5.29
N GLU A 104 -3.01 1.92 4.81
CA GLU A 104 -2.02 2.67 5.58
C GLU A 104 -2.26 4.18 5.57
N LYS A 105 -1.99 4.83 6.71
CA LYS A 105 -1.73 6.26 6.82
C LYS A 105 -0.26 6.51 7.10
N LEU A 106 0.45 7.04 6.12
CA LEU A 106 1.85 7.45 6.27
C LEU A 106 1.95 8.82 6.96
N CYS A 107 2.69 8.86 8.05
CA CYS A 107 2.95 10.05 8.85
C CYS A 107 4.45 10.33 8.96
N THR A 108 4.86 11.58 8.79
CA THR A 108 6.24 12.02 8.95
C THR A 108 6.44 12.68 10.31
N ILE A 109 7.56 12.40 10.97
CA ILE A 109 7.96 13.04 12.22
C ILE A 109 8.76 14.29 11.87
N ALA A 110 8.28 15.46 12.29
CA ALA A 110 8.88 16.74 11.91
C ALA A 110 10.29 16.94 12.50
N ASN A 111 10.50 16.49 13.74
CA ASN A 111 11.78 16.59 14.44
C ASN A 111 12.21 15.21 14.99
N PRO A 112 12.70 14.30 14.12
CA PRO A 112 13.19 12.99 14.55
C PRO A 112 14.32 13.08 15.57
N SER A 113 14.39 12.14 16.49
CA SER A 113 15.51 11.99 17.42
C SER A 113 15.77 10.51 17.78
N ASN A 114 16.88 10.25 18.47
CA ASN A 114 17.36 8.91 18.85
C ASN A 114 16.55 8.26 20.00
N TYR A 115 15.23 8.38 19.97
CA TYR A 115 14.36 7.71 20.94
C TYR A 115 14.50 6.20 20.81
N LYS A 116 14.54 5.51 21.96
CA LYS A 116 14.70 4.06 22.07
C LYS A 116 13.36 3.32 22.04
N GLN A 117 12.31 4.01 22.43
CA GLN A 117 10.94 3.48 22.51
C GLN A 117 9.97 4.52 21.96
N TYR A 118 8.86 4.02 21.43
CA TYR A 118 7.74 4.87 21.00
C TYR A 118 6.45 4.42 21.68
N MET A 119 5.55 5.37 21.95
CA MET A 119 4.21 5.10 22.47
C MET A 119 3.18 5.74 21.55
N LEU A 120 2.24 4.95 21.08
CA LEU A 120 1.07 5.41 20.35
C LEU A 120 -0.10 5.51 21.33
N GLU A 121 -0.64 6.72 21.49
CA GLU A 121 -1.92 6.94 22.16
C GLU A 121 -2.98 7.20 21.10
N ALA A 122 -4.00 6.35 20.99
CA ALA A 122 -4.98 6.41 19.91
C ALA A 122 -6.41 6.14 20.40
N GLU A 123 -7.39 6.72 19.71
CA GLU A 123 -8.82 6.57 20.01
C GLU A 123 -9.69 6.57 18.75
N THR A 124 -10.88 5.99 18.88
CA THR A 124 -11.95 6.01 17.86
C THR A 124 -12.85 7.23 18.04
N ALA A 125 -13.57 7.64 17.00
CA ALA A 125 -14.43 8.84 17.04
C ALA A 125 -15.49 8.81 18.16
N ASN A 126 -16.01 7.61 18.46
CA ASN A 126 -17.09 7.42 19.43
C ASN A 126 -16.60 6.88 20.77
N GLY A 127 -15.27 6.75 20.95
CA GLY A 127 -14.68 6.13 22.14
C GLY A 127 -15.03 4.64 22.30
N ASP A 128 -15.41 3.96 21.22
CA ASP A 128 -15.57 2.50 21.16
C ASP A 128 -14.20 1.80 21.09
N SER A 129 -14.21 0.47 21.06
CA SER A 129 -13.04 -0.40 20.98
C SER A 129 -12.21 -0.07 19.74
N LEU A 130 -10.95 0.27 19.96
CA LEU A 130 -9.98 0.54 18.90
C LEU A 130 -9.47 -0.77 18.29
N ILE A 131 -9.45 -0.88 16.97
CA ILE A 131 -8.83 -2.02 16.29
C ILE A 131 -7.82 -1.52 15.27
N LEU A 132 -6.56 -1.91 15.45
CA LEU A 132 -5.44 -1.51 14.59
C LEU A 132 -4.93 -2.73 13.80
N GLY A 133 -4.70 -2.53 12.50
CA GLY A 133 -4.09 -3.56 11.66
C GLY A 133 -2.61 -3.71 11.95
N ASP A 134 -1.85 -2.62 11.91
CA ASP A 134 -0.39 -2.61 12.05
C ASP A 134 0.11 -1.19 12.40
N VAL A 135 1.31 -1.10 12.99
CA VAL A 135 2.03 0.15 13.23
C VAL A 135 3.52 -0.03 12.90
N LEU A 136 3.92 0.48 11.73
CA LEU A 136 5.27 0.26 11.20
C LEU A 136 6.11 1.53 11.27
N PHE A 137 7.33 1.42 11.80
CA PHE A 137 8.29 2.52 11.93
C PHE A 137 9.39 2.43 10.88
N TYR A 138 9.81 3.60 10.37
CA TYR A 138 10.82 3.69 9.31
C TYR A 138 11.91 4.71 9.67
N GLU A 139 13.17 4.30 9.48
CA GLU A 139 14.34 5.16 9.65
C GLU A 139 14.51 6.18 8.49
N ALA A 140 13.63 6.13 7.49
CA ALA A 140 13.60 7.04 6.35
C ALA A 140 12.31 7.86 6.32
N ASN A 141 12.38 9.09 5.80
CA ASN A 141 11.19 9.88 5.48
C ASN A 141 10.59 9.35 4.16
N LEU A 142 9.58 8.48 4.26
CA LEU A 142 8.96 7.88 3.08
C LEU A 142 8.12 8.85 2.24
N ARG A 143 7.89 10.10 2.71
CA ARG A 143 7.20 11.14 1.92
C ARG A 143 8.17 11.97 1.08
N ALA A 144 9.48 11.87 1.34
CA ALA A 144 10.49 12.69 0.69
C ALA A 144 10.46 12.51 -0.83
N GLY A 145 10.36 13.64 -1.56
CA GLY A 145 10.33 13.66 -3.03
C GLY A 145 8.93 13.51 -3.64
N TRP A 146 7.90 13.31 -2.82
CA TRP A 146 6.51 13.11 -3.25
C TRP A 146 5.56 14.20 -2.74
N GLU A 147 6.08 15.25 -2.11
CA GLU A 147 5.30 16.33 -1.52
C GLU A 147 4.43 17.07 -2.53
N ASP A 148 4.94 17.21 -3.76
CA ASP A 148 4.32 17.94 -4.86
C ASP A 148 3.60 17.01 -5.87
N PHE A 149 3.32 15.76 -5.49
CA PHE A 149 2.60 14.83 -6.36
C PHE A 149 1.22 15.37 -6.72
N LYS A 150 0.91 15.40 -8.02
CA LYS A 150 -0.37 15.91 -8.53
C LYS A 150 -1.38 14.78 -8.62
N TYR A 151 -2.35 14.77 -7.71
CA TYR A 151 -3.42 13.79 -7.75
C TYR A 151 -4.45 14.12 -8.84
N PRO A 152 -4.96 13.12 -9.57
CA PRO A 152 -6.05 13.32 -10.50
C PRO A 152 -7.35 13.61 -9.76
N ARG A 153 -8.27 14.32 -10.42
CA ARG A 153 -9.68 14.30 -10.03
C ARG A 153 -10.23 12.91 -10.31
N VAL A 154 -10.92 12.32 -9.35
CA VAL A 154 -11.61 11.05 -9.56
C VAL A 154 -13.10 11.34 -9.68
N ASN A 155 -13.75 10.66 -10.62
CA ASN A 155 -15.20 10.71 -10.81
C ASN A 155 -15.73 9.29 -10.69
N PHE A 156 -16.03 8.88 -9.46
CA PHE A 156 -16.55 7.56 -9.19
C PHE A 156 -18.05 7.45 -9.54
N LYS A 157 -18.42 6.38 -10.25
CA LYS A 157 -19.83 6.06 -10.53
C LYS A 157 -20.11 4.56 -10.40
N VAL A 158 -21.25 4.23 -9.82
CA VAL A 158 -21.77 2.86 -9.84
C VAL A 158 -22.86 2.81 -10.89
N LEU A 159 -22.61 2.10 -12.00
CA LEU A 159 -23.56 2.00 -13.10
C LEU A 159 -24.67 0.99 -12.81
N ASP A 160 -24.34 -0.08 -12.08
CA ASP A 160 -25.26 -1.15 -11.69
C ASP A 160 -25.29 -1.28 -10.16
N PRO A 161 -25.96 -0.35 -9.45
CA PRO A 161 -25.96 -0.28 -7.97
C PRO A 161 -26.65 -1.47 -7.30
N GLU A 162 -27.54 -2.16 -8.00
CA GLU A 162 -28.24 -3.37 -7.54
C GLU A 162 -27.37 -4.63 -7.60
N ALA A 163 -26.25 -4.60 -8.34
CA ALA A 163 -25.36 -5.75 -8.45
C ALA A 163 -24.71 -6.06 -7.09
N LYS A 164 -24.67 -7.34 -6.71
CA LYS A 164 -24.10 -7.74 -5.41
C LYS A 164 -22.65 -7.29 -5.25
N GLY A 165 -21.87 -7.32 -6.34
CA GLY A 165 -20.50 -6.80 -6.34
C GLY A 165 -20.39 -5.31 -5.98
N SER A 166 -21.37 -4.48 -6.36
CA SER A 166 -21.39 -3.05 -6.02
C SER A 166 -21.57 -2.83 -4.51
N GLU A 167 -22.46 -3.60 -3.88
CA GLU A 167 -22.65 -3.60 -2.42
C GLU A 167 -21.38 -4.09 -1.72
N THR A 168 -20.82 -5.22 -2.16
CA THR A 168 -19.58 -5.78 -1.61
C THR A 168 -18.42 -4.79 -1.69
N TYR A 169 -18.25 -4.07 -2.81
CA TYR A 169 -17.20 -3.08 -2.96
C TYR A 169 -17.25 -1.99 -1.87
N GLN A 170 -18.45 -1.53 -1.48
CA GLN A 170 -18.62 -0.48 -0.46
C GLN A 170 -18.19 -0.93 0.95
N THR A 171 -18.25 -2.24 1.22
CA THR A 171 -17.73 -2.80 2.48
C THR A 171 -16.20 -2.71 2.56
N LEU A 172 -15.53 -2.76 1.41
CA LEU A 172 -14.08 -2.60 1.31
C LEU A 172 -13.67 -1.13 1.22
N VAL A 173 -14.31 -0.36 0.33
CA VAL A 173 -13.91 1.01 -0.03
C VAL A 173 -14.99 2.01 0.41
N GLN A 174 -14.66 2.80 1.42
CA GLN A 174 -15.55 3.80 2.02
C GLN A 174 -15.52 5.15 1.30
N ASN A 175 -14.37 5.53 0.72
CA ASN A 175 -14.23 6.73 -0.10
C ASN A 175 -13.50 6.38 -1.42
N PRO A 176 -14.26 6.04 -2.48
CA PRO A 176 -13.68 5.60 -3.75
C PRO A 176 -12.80 6.64 -4.45
N ASP A 177 -13.12 7.93 -4.33
CA ASP A 177 -12.34 8.99 -4.95
C ASP A 177 -10.94 9.08 -4.30
N GLU A 178 -10.90 9.15 -2.96
CA GLU A 178 -9.63 9.12 -2.22
C GLU A 178 -8.88 7.80 -2.40
N TYR A 179 -9.57 6.67 -2.50
CA TYR A 179 -8.96 5.35 -2.72
C TYR A 179 -8.18 5.29 -4.03
N VAL A 180 -8.79 5.76 -5.12
CA VAL A 180 -8.11 5.82 -6.43
C VAL A 180 -6.97 6.84 -6.38
N GLN A 181 -7.16 8.03 -5.80
CA GLN A 181 -6.10 9.02 -5.65
C GLN A 181 -4.90 8.47 -4.88
N TYR A 182 -5.15 7.84 -3.74
CA TYR A 182 -4.14 7.22 -2.90
C TYR A 182 -3.32 6.20 -3.70
N HIS A 183 -3.97 5.31 -4.44
CA HIS A 183 -3.28 4.31 -5.24
C HIS A 183 -2.57 4.85 -6.49
N THR A 184 -2.97 6.01 -7.02
CA THR A 184 -2.22 6.67 -8.11
C THR A 184 -0.81 7.04 -7.68
N GLN A 185 -0.64 7.59 -6.47
CA GLN A 185 0.68 7.88 -5.93
C GLN A 185 1.46 6.58 -5.70
N LYS A 186 0.84 5.53 -5.16
CA LYS A 186 1.53 4.25 -4.91
C LYS A 186 2.08 3.60 -6.18
N VAL A 187 1.35 3.69 -7.29
CA VAL A 187 1.83 3.25 -8.60
C VAL A 187 2.98 4.13 -9.08
N ALA A 188 2.85 5.45 -8.94
CA ALA A 188 3.90 6.38 -9.32
C ALA A 188 5.19 6.15 -8.50
N GLU A 189 5.09 5.88 -7.20
CA GLU A 189 6.19 5.55 -6.30
C GLU A 189 7.00 4.35 -6.80
N ILE A 190 6.40 3.41 -7.54
CA ILE A 190 7.10 2.24 -8.12
C ILE A 190 7.69 2.56 -9.51
N LEU A 191 7.00 3.38 -10.31
CA LEU A 191 7.41 3.70 -11.68
C LEU A 191 8.46 4.81 -11.80
N PHE A 192 8.51 5.73 -10.83
CA PHE A 192 9.32 6.94 -10.86
C PHE A 192 10.14 7.12 -9.58
N PHE A 193 11.16 7.97 -9.62
CA PHE A 193 12.00 8.29 -8.46
C PHE A 193 11.39 9.38 -7.59
N SER A 194 10.66 10.32 -8.17
CA SER A 194 10.04 11.43 -7.44
C SER A 194 8.89 12.07 -8.21
N ALA A 195 8.09 12.90 -7.53
CA ALA A 195 7.05 13.73 -8.15
C ALA A 195 7.59 14.78 -9.15
N LYS A 196 8.91 15.00 -9.19
CA LYS A 196 9.56 15.92 -10.16
C LYS A 196 9.89 15.25 -11.49
N ASP A 197 9.81 13.93 -11.55
CA ASP A 197 10.07 13.22 -12.79
C ASP A 197 9.00 13.60 -13.83
N THR A 198 9.37 13.57 -15.10
CA THR A 198 8.38 13.69 -16.17
C THR A 198 7.44 12.51 -16.07
N MET A 199 6.13 12.77 -16.01
CA MET A 199 5.07 11.75 -15.99
C MET A 199 4.02 12.11 -17.04
N ASN A 200 3.22 11.13 -17.45
CA ASN A 200 1.98 11.42 -18.17
C ASN A 200 1.08 12.29 -17.28
N ASP A 201 0.54 13.39 -17.84
CA ASP A 201 -0.29 14.35 -17.11
C ASP A 201 -1.73 13.84 -16.94
N VAL A 202 -1.94 12.85 -16.06
CA VAL A 202 -3.26 12.30 -15.74
C VAL A 202 -3.99 13.26 -14.80
N GLN A 203 -4.95 14.03 -15.32
CA GLN A 203 -5.71 15.02 -14.55
C GLN A 203 -7.06 14.49 -14.07
N GLU A 204 -7.66 13.52 -14.78
CA GLU A 204 -8.95 12.96 -14.44
C GLU A 204 -9.01 11.43 -14.65
N ILE A 205 -9.62 10.74 -13.70
CA ILE A 205 -9.91 9.31 -13.77
C ILE A 205 -11.41 9.10 -13.54
N ASN A 206 -12.11 8.67 -14.59
CA ASN A 206 -13.49 8.21 -14.50
C ASN A 206 -13.48 6.75 -14.07
N TYR A 207 -13.78 6.47 -12.80
CA TYR A 207 -13.72 5.12 -12.25
C TYR A 207 -15.14 4.57 -12.05
N THR A 208 -15.49 3.50 -12.73
CA THR A 208 -16.87 3.00 -12.73
C THR A 208 -17.00 1.55 -12.35
N LEU A 209 -17.93 1.23 -11.44
CA LEU A 209 -18.38 -0.14 -11.23
C LEU A 209 -19.48 -0.48 -12.23
N LYS A 210 -19.33 -1.62 -12.93
CA LYS A 210 -20.29 -2.09 -13.93
C LYS A 210 -20.44 -3.60 -13.87
N GLU A 211 -21.64 -4.10 -14.09
CA GLU A 211 -21.91 -5.52 -14.24
C GLU A 211 -21.59 -6.00 -15.66
N TYR A 212 -20.55 -6.83 -15.80
CA TYR A 212 -20.18 -7.48 -17.05
C TYR A 212 -19.22 -8.65 -16.81
N ASP A 213 -19.08 -9.55 -17.79
CA ASP A 213 -18.09 -10.62 -17.75
C ASP A 213 -16.70 -10.10 -18.14
N GLY A 214 -15.73 -10.27 -17.25
CA GLY A 214 -14.38 -9.71 -17.36
C GLY A 214 -13.87 -9.27 -15.99
N VAL A 215 -12.70 -8.62 -15.96
CA VAL A 215 -12.05 -8.14 -14.73
C VAL A 215 -12.13 -6.63 -14.64
N SER A 216 -11.35 -5.95 -15.47
CA SER A 216 -11.32 -4.50 -15.61
C SER A 216 -10.87 -4.12 -17.01
N ALA A 217 -10.99 -2.84 -17.35
CA ALA A 217 -10.40 -2.29 -18.55
C ALA A 217 -10.16 -0.78 -18.37
N LYS A 218 -8.98 -0.32 -18.80
CA LYS A 218 -8.68 1.10 -19.02
C LYS A 218 -9.01 1.52 -20.46
N SER A 219 -9.53 2.74 -20.60
CA SER A 219 -9.74 3.41 -21.88
C SER A 219 -9.41 4.89 -21.78
N GLY A 220 -9.37 5.59 -22.92
CA GLY A 220 -8.94 6.98 -22.99
C GLY A 220 -7.43 7.14 -22.80
N ASN A 221 -6.97 8.40 -22.87
CA ASN A 221 -5.57 8.78 -22.76
C ASN A 221 -5.46 10.04 -21.89
N PRO A 222 -4.33 10.26 -21.20
CA PRO A 222 -4.06 11.50 -20.50
C PRO A 222 -4.41 12.73 -21.38
N PRO A 223 -5.11 13.75 -20.84
CA PRO A 223 -5.29 13.99 -19.41
C PRO A 223 -6.50 13.34 -18.74
N SER A 224 -7.41 12.68 -19.49
CA SER A 224 -8.60 12.03 -18.91
C SER A 224 -8.70 10.58 -19.37
N ILE A 225 -8.68 9.67 -18.40
CA ILE A 225 -8.84 8.23 -18.63
C ILE A 225 -10.10 7.70 -17.96
N ALA A 226 -10.52 6.51 -18.35
CA ALA A 226 -11.59 5.78 -17.70
C ALA A 226 -11.15 4.37 -17.34
N ILE A 227 -11.50 3.92 -16.14
CA ILE A 227 -11.28 2.56 -15.65
C ILE A 227 -12.64 1.99 -15.28
N VAL A 228 -13.02 0.87 -15.90
CA VAL A 228 -14.24 0.13 -15.57
C VAL A 228 -13.85 -1.10 -14.77
N TYR A 229 -14.46 -1.34 -13.61
CA TYR A 229 -14.22 -2.53 -12.78
C TYR A 229 -15.48 -3.39 -12.69
N SER A 230 -15.33 -4.70 -12.95
CA SER A 230 -16.45 -5.64 -13.00
C SER A 230 -17.00 -5.95 -11.62
N THR A 231 -18.29 -5.70 -11.42
CA THR A 231 -19.00 -6.11 -10.20
C THR A 231 -19.10 -7.64 -10.09
N LYS A 232 -19.13 -8.36 -11.23
CA LYS A 232 -19.05 -9.84 -11.22
C LYS A 232 -17.70 -10.32 -10.72
N HIS A 233 -16.60 -9.66 -11.10
CA HIS A 233 -15.27 -10.00 -10.60
C HIS A 233 -15.16 -9.71 -9.10
N ILE A 234 -15.58 -8.51 -8.67
CA ILE A 234 -15.63 -8.14 -7.25
C ILE A 234 -16.36 -9.20 -6.43
N GLN A 235 -17.54 -9.63 -6.88
CA GLN A 235 -18.33 -10.63 -6.17
C GLN A 235 -17.57 -11.95 -6.02
N ARG A 236 -16.92 -12.45 -7.09
CA ARG A 236 -16.12 -13.69 -7.05
C ARG A 236 -14.92 -13.55 -6.12
N SER A 237 -14.21 -12.43 -6.17
CA SER A 237 -13.03 -12.17 -5.33
C SER A 237 -13.36 -12.10 -3.84
N ALA A 238 -14.61 -11.79 -3.49
CA ALA A 238 -15.08 -11.71 -2.11
C ALA A 238 -15.52 -13.06 -1.51
N GLU A 239 -15.55 -14.14 -2.30
CA GLU A 239 -16.00 -15.47 -1.83
C GLU A 239 -15.10 -16.05 -0.72
N GLU A 240 -13.80 -15.73 -0.74
CA GLU A 240 -12.85 -16.23 0.24
C GLU A 240 -12.79 -15.38 1.52
N SER A 241 -12.53 -14.07 1.39
CA SER A 241 -12.43 -13.14 2.51
C SER A 241 -12.40 -11.68 2.04
N LEU A 242 -12.63 -10.75 2.97
CA LEU A 242 -12.48 -9.32 2.69
C LEU A 242 -11.04 -8.94 2.31
N TYR A 243 -10.04 -9.60 2.91
CA TYR A 243 -8.65 -9.39 2.53
C TYR A 243 -8.35 -9.89 1.11
N LYS A 244 -8.92 -11.03 0.70
CA LYS A 244 -8.77 -11.50 -0.67
C LYS A 244 -9.39 -10.53 -1.68
N LEU A 245 -10.54 -9.97 -1.33
CA LEU A 245 -11.18 -8.92 -2.13
C LEU A 245 -10.30 -7.66 -2.23
N ASP A 246 -9.74 -7.19 -1.12
CA ASP A 246 -8.80 -6.07 -1.09
C ASP A 246 -7.58 -6.33 -1.98
N PHE A 247 -6.93 -7.48 -1.78
CA PHE A 247 -5.78 -7.91 -2.54
C PHE A 247 -6.04 -7.89 -4.06
N GLU A 248 -7.17 -8.43 -4.49
CA GLU A 248 -7.52 -8.47 -5.90
C GLU A 248 -7.93 -7.09 -6.43
N THR A 249 -8.70 -6.33 -5.66
CA THR A 249 -9.15 -4.97 -6.05
C THR A 249 -7.98 -4.01 -6.21
N ARG A 250 -7.03 -4.02 -5.26
CA ARG A 250 -5.77 -3.26 -5.40
C ARG A 250 -4.97 -3.78 -6.58
N GLY A 251 -4.84 -5.09 -6.75
CA GLY A 251 -4.08 -5.67 -7.85
C GLY A 251 -4.58 -5.23 -9.22
N VAL A 252 -5.89 -5.29 -9.43
CA VAL A 252 -6.55 -4.81 -10.66
C VAL A 252 -6.36 -3.31 -10.84
N LEU A 253 -6.59 -2.51 -9.80
CA LEU A 253 -6.43 -1.07 -9.88
C LEU A 253 -4.98 -0.67 -10.21
N TYR A 254 -3.97 -1.33 -9.64
CA TYR A 254 -2.56 -1.08 -9.95
C TYR A 254 -2.26 -1.37 -11.42
N HIS A 255 -2.74 -2.51 -11.94
CA HIS A 255 -2.55 -2.86 -13.34
C HIS A 255 -3.11 -1.76 -14.27
N GLU A 256 -4.34 -1.31 -14.03
CA GLU A 256 -4.97 -0.27 -14.87
C GLU A 256 -4.35 1.12 -14.69
N LEU A 257 -3.93 1.48 -13.48
CA LEU A 257 -3.25 2.74 -13.20
C LEU A 257 -1.86 2.80 -13.83
N VAL A 258 -1.15 1.68 -13.95
CA VAL A 258 0.12 1.64 -14.67
C VAL A 258 -0.06 2.03 -16.12
N HIS A 259 -1.12 1.55 -16.80
CA HIS A 259 -1.46 1.98 -18.17
C HIS A 259 -1.81 3.47 -18.29
N ALA A 260 -2.08 4.17 -17.19
CA ALA A 260 -2.28 5.60 -17.17
C ALA A 260 -0.94 6.37 -17.15
N TYR A 261 0.01 5.90 -16.35
CA TYR A 261 1.24 6.63 -16.03
C TYR A 261 2.48 6.18 -16.81
N GLN A 262 2.49 4.95 -17.31
CA GLN A 262 3.69 4.41 -17.97
C GLN A 262 3.95 5.05 -19.34
N PHE A 263 5.20 5.04 -19.74
CA PHE A 263 5.62 5.36 -21.10
C PHE A 263 5.40 4.19 -22.05
N GLU A 264 5.38 4.50 -23.35
CA GLU A 264 5.22 3.53 -24.41
C GLU A 264 6.54 3.35 -25.21
N PRO A 265 6.89 2.13 -25.62
CA PRO A 265 8.10 1.88 -26.42
C PRO A 265 8.14 2.66 -27.73
N LYS A 266 9.23 3.38 -27.98
CA LYS A 266 9.43 4.15 -29.22
C LYS A 266 10.05 3.29 -30.33
N GLY A 267 9.68 3.58 -31.58
CA GLY A 267 10.39 3.09 -32.77
C GLY A 267 10.15 1.63 -33.15
N ILE A 268 9.20 0.93 -32.52
CA ILE A 268 8.93 -0.51 -32.80
C ILE A 268 7.50 -0.82 -33.26
N GLY A 269 6.66 0.17 -33.48
CA GLY A 269 5.25 -0.02 -33.85
C GLY A 269 4.32 0.32 -32.70
N SER A 270 3.27 -0.48 -32.52
CA SER A 270 2.21 -0.21 -31.53
C SER A 270 1.74 -1.49 -30.83
N TYR A 271 0.93 -1.32 -29.78
CA TYR A 271 0.32 -2.40 -29.00
C TYR A 271 -0.32 -3.50 -29.86
N SER A 272 -1.05 -3.13 -30.92
CA SER A 272 -1.76 -4.09 -31.77
C SER A 272 -0.91 -4.67 -32.90
N THR A 273 0.30 -4.16 -33.12
CA THR A 273 1.13 -4.50 -34.30
C THR A 273 2.46 -5.15 -33.95
N ASN A 274 2.92 -5.05 -32.71
CA ASN A 274 4.19 -5.61 -32.28
C ASN A 274 4.09 -6.34 -30.93
N LYS A 275 4.47 -7.63 -30.90
CA LYS A 275 4.48 -8.47 -29.69
C LYS A 275 5.39 -7.92 -28.59
N GLU A 276 6.55 -7.37 -28.95
CA GLU A 276 7.50 -6.79 -28.00
C GLU A 276 6.95 -5.51 -27.35
N PHE A 277 6.25 -4.67 -28.12
CA PHE A 277 5.54 -3.51 -27.57
C PHE A 277 4.49 -3.96 -26.56
N TRP A 278 3.60 -4.87 -26.97
CA TRP A 278 2.56 -5.43 -26.13
C TRP A 278 3.12 -6.05 -24.83
N ALA A 279 4.19 -6.84 -24.94
CA ALA A 279 4.80 -7.49 -23.79
C ALA A 279 5.42 -6.51 -22.81
N CYS A 280 6.01 -5.41 -23.30
CA CYS A 280 6.51 -4.34 -22.44
C CYS A 280 5.37 -3.69 -21.65
N ILE A 281 4.27 -3.35 -22.32
CA ILE A 281 3.11 -2.66 -21.73
C ILE A 281 2.42 -3.52 -20.67
N GLU A 282 2.04 -4.75 -21.01
CA GLU A 282 1.37 -5.66 -20.07
C GLU A 282 2.31 -6.19 -18.99
N GLY A 283 3.57 -6.42 -19.35
CA GLY A 283 4.61 -6.86 -18.42
C GLY A 283 4.91 -5.81 -17.36
N MET A 284 4.99 -4.53 -17.73
CA MET A 284 5.23 -3.45 -16.76
C MET A 284 4.08 -3.32 -15.75
N ALA A 285 2.83 -3.39 -16.21
CA ALA A 285 1.65 -3.37 -15.34
C ALA A 285 1.70 -4.49 -14.29
N ASP A 286 2.00 -5.72 -14.71
CA ASP A 286 2.12 -6.85 -13.80
C ASP A 286 3.41 -6.85 -12.96
N ALA A 287 4.49 -6.21 -13.43
CA ALA A 287 5.71 -6.01 -12.65
C ALA A 287 5.46 -5.08 -11.46
N VAL A 288 4.75 -3.97 -11.68
CA VAL A 288 4.37 -3.03 -10.62
C VAL A 288 3.41 -3.69 -9.64
N ARG A 289 2.41 -4.44 -10.13
CA ARG A 289 1.52 -5.25 -9.27
C ARG A 289 2.32 -6.25 -8.43
N ALA A 290 3.29 -6.95 -9.02
CA ALA A 290 4.14 -7.89 -8.30
C ALA A 290 5.01 -7.19 -7.25
N GLN A 291 5.59 -6.03 -7.59
CA GLN A 291 6.42 -5.24 -6.68
C GLN A 291 5.63 -4.70 -5.49
N ALA A 292 4.34 -4.38 -5.70
CA ALA A 292 3.42 -3.97 -4.64
C ALA A 292 2.97 -5.14 -3.73
N GLY A 293 3.44 -6.37 -3.98
CA GLY A 293 3.02 -7.55 -3.23
C GLY A 293 1.60 -8.04 -3.57
N LEU A 294 1.05 -7.63 -4.72
CA LEU A 294 -0.32 -7.90 -5.14
C LEU A 294 -0.43 -9.10 -6.10
N PHE A 295 0.56 -9.99 -6.03
CA PHE A 295 0.55 -11.31 -6.63
C PHE A 295 0.97 -12.36 -5.62
N ASP A 296 0.37 -13.55 -5.72
CA ASP A 296 0.93 -14.73 -5.06
C ASP A 296 2.21 -15.13 -5.78
N MET A 297 3.35 -14.85 -5.16
CA MET A 297 4.67 -15.06 -5.75
C MET A 297 5.01 -16.55 -5.90
N SER A 298 4.31 -17.46 -5.20
CA SER A 298 4.50 -18.91 -5.34
C SER A 298 4.09 -19.43 -6.71
N THR A 299 3.28 -18.66 -7.43
CA THR A 299 2.81 -19.00 -8.79
C THR A 299 3.86 -18.78 -9.88
N ARG A 300 5.02 -18.20 -9.54
CA ARG A 300 6.18 -18.09 -10.43
C ARG A 300 6.69 -19.48 -10.78
N LYS A 301 6.81 -19.77 -12.06
CA LYS A 301 7.23 -21.08 -12.56
C LYS A 301 8.15 -20.95 -13.76
N PRO A 302 9.10 -21.88 -13.93
CA PRO A 302 9.99 -21.88 -15.10
C PRO A 302 9.19 -22.09 -16.40
N GLY A 303 9.79 -21.68 -17.51
CA GLY A 303 9.22 -21.68 -18.85
C GLY A 303 8.80 -20.29 -19.34
N GLY A 304 8.17 -20.28 -20.52
CA GLY A 304 7.72 -19.07 -21.20
C GLY A 304 8.85 -18.26 -21.83
N ASN A 305 8.52 -17.03 -22.21
CA ASN A 305 9.44 -16.06 -22.80
C ASN A 305 9.19 -14.66 -22.24
N TRP A 306 10.22 -13.81 -22.19
CA TRP A 306 10.10 -12.42 -21.73
C TRP A 306 9.13 -11.57 -22.58
N MET A 307 8.74 -12.04 -23.76
CA MET A 307 7.73 -11.39 -24.60
C MET A 307 6.31 -11.95 -24.42
N ASP A 308 6.04 -12.80 -23.43
CA ASP A 308 4.70 -13.39 -23.24
C ASP A 308 3.72 -12.47 -22.48
N GLY A 309 4.14 -11.24 -22.15
CA GLY A 309 3.31 -10.22 -21.50
C GLY A 309 2.86 -10.63 -20.10
N TYR A 310 1.96 -9.83 -19.54
CA TYR A 310 1.31 -10.06 -18.25
C TYR A 310 2.28 -10.60 -17.19
N ARG A 311 1.86 -11.63 -16.44
CA ARG A 311 2.62 -12.23 -15.34
C ARG A 311 3.97 -12.79 -15.75
N THR A 312 4.11 -13.36 -16.94
CA THR A 312 5.38 -13.96 -17.37
C THR A 312 6.45 -12.89 -17.49
N THR A 313 6.16 -11.83 -18.24
CA THR A 313 7.07 -10.69 -18.38
C THR A 313 7.16 -9.88 -17.09
N GLY A 314 6.05 -9.67 -16.39
CA GLY A 314 5.99 -8.87 -15.17
C GLY A 314 6.77 -9.47 -14.01
N PHE A 315 6.72 -10.80 -13.82
CA PHE A 315 7.55 -11.46 -12.82
C PHE A 315 9.03 -11.41 -13.16
N PHE A 316 9.39 -11.45 -14.44
CA PHE A 316 10.77 -11.27 -14.87
C PHE A 316 11.27 -9.85 -14.59
N ILE A 317 10.52 -8.81 -15.01
CA ILE A 317 10.88 -7.42 -14.75
C ILE A 317 10.98 -7.17 -13.23
N GLN A 318 10.02 -7.67 -12.44
CA GLN A 318 10.09 -7.56 -10.98
C GLN A 318 11.31 -8.30 -10.42
N TRP A 319 11.65 -9.48 -10.93
CA TRP A 319 12.83 -10.23 -10.46
C TRP A 319 14.15 -9.46 -10.70
N LEU A 320 14.23 -8.60 -11.71
CA LEU A 320 15.39 -7.73 -11.90
C LEU A 320 15.69 -6.86 -10.67
N THR A 321 14.71 -6.60 -9.80
CA THR A 321 14.91 -5.88 -8.53
C THR A 321 15.86 -6.58 -7.56
N THR A 322 16.05 -7.89 -7.71
CA THR A 322 17.05 -8.67 -6.96
C THR A 322 18.48 -8.37 -7.38
N LYS A 323 18.67 -7.84 -8.60
CA LYS A 323 19.97 -7.39 -9.12
C LYS A 323 20.20 -5.91 -8.85
N ASP A 324 19.15 -5.12 -8.95
CA ASP A 324 19.18 -3.68 -8.74
C ASP A 324 17.83 -3.24 -8.16
N PRO A 325 17.76 -2.75 -6.91
CA PRO A 325 16.49 -2.35 -6.28
C PRO A 325 15.66 -1.34 -7.08
N ASP A 326 16.28 -0.57 -7.98
CA ASP A 326 15.62 0.41 -8.84
C ASP A 326 15.31 -0.13 -10.25
N ALA A 327 15.42 -1.44 -10.49
CA ALA A 327 15.31 -2.04 -11.82
C ALA A 327 14.00 -1.70 -12.54
N ILE A 328 12.86 -1.66 -11.85
CA ILE A 328 11.57 -1.30 -12.48
C ILE A 328 11.60 0.15 -13.00
N ARG A 329 12.06 1.10 -12.16
CA ARG A 329 12.20 2.51 -12.54
C ARG A 329 13.18 2.67 -13.71
N LYS A 330 14.34 2.02 -13.61
CA LYS A 330 15.37 2.09 -14.67
C LYS A 330 14.90 1.46 -15.97
N PHE A 331 14.19 0.34 -15.92
CA PHE A 331 13.55 -0.27 -17.10
C PHE A 331 12.54 0.70 -17.71
N HIS A 332 11.68 1.29 -16.89
CA HIS A 332 10.68 2.27 -17.32
C HIS A 332 11.33 3.51 -17.97
N LEU A 333 12.47 4.00 -17.44
CA LEU A 333 13.25 5.06 -18.09
C LEU A 333 13.75 4.67 -19.47
N THR A 334 14.16 3.42 -19.68
CA THR A 334 14.58 2.98 -21.02
C THR A 334 13.45 3.07 -22.04
N VAL A 335 12.21 2.83 -21.63
CA VAL A 335 11.02 2.95 -22.48
C VAL A 335 10.84 4.39 -22.94
N ARG A 336 11.06 5.35 -22.05
CA ARG A 336 11.03 6.80 -22.35
C ARG A 336 12.19 7.23 -23.26
N ASP A 337 13.40 6.77 -22.95
CA ASP A 337 14.63 7.40 -23.44
C ASP A 337 15.14 6.78 -24.75
N LEU A 338 15.01 5.46 -24.96
CA LEU A 338 15.52 4.81 -26.16
C LEU A 338 14.66 5.08 -27.39
N ASP A 339 15.24 5.67 -28.45
CA ASP A 339 14.51 6.03 -29.67
C ASP A 339 13.95 4.85 -30.47
N VAL A 340 14.68 3.73 -30.45
CA VAL A 340 14.20 2.44 -30.98
C VAL A 340 14.39 1.42 -29.86
N TRP A 341 13.32 1.19 -29.12
CA TRP A 341 13.30 0.35 -27.93
C TRP A 341 13.39 -1.14 -28.28
N SER A 342 13.99 -1.94 -27.41
CA SER A 342 13.84 -3.39 -27.38
C SER A 342 14.22 -3.87 -25.98
N PHE A 343 13.76 -5.06 -25.57
CA PHE A 343 14.18 -5.67 -24.31
C PHE A 343 15.71 -5.77 -24.22
N ASP A 344 16.36 -6.20 -25.30
CA ASP A 344 17.82 -6.33 -25.32
C ASP A 344 18.53 -4.99 -25.08
N LYS A 345 18.08 -3.91 -25.74
CA LYS A 345 18.66 -2.58 -25.52
C LYS A 345 18.36 -2.05 -24.13
N ALA A 346 17.16 -2.30 -23.60
CA ALA A 346 16.78 -1.92 -22.24
C ALA A 346 17.69 -2.60 -21.21
N ILE A 347 17.85 -3.92 -21.30
CA ILE A 347 18.72 -4.70 -20.42
C ILE A 347 20.18 -4.23 -20.53
N LYS A 348 20.70 -4.02 -21.75
CA LYS A 348 22.06 -3.50 -21.96
C LYS A 348 22.26 -2.10 -21.39
N SER A 349 21.24 -1.24 -21.48
CA SER A 349 21.29 0.09 -20.89
C SER A 349 21.31 0.06 -19.36
N MET A 350 20.65 -0.92 -18.74
CA MET A 350 20.56 -1.03 -17.28
C MET A 350 21.77 -1.73 -16.66
N PHE A 351 22.26 -2.80 -17.29
CA PHE A 351 23.25 -3.71 -16.70
C PHE A 351 24.59 -3.75 -17.46
N GLY A 352 24.71 -3.02 -18.56
CA GLY A 352 25.93 -2.91 -19.35
C GLY A 352 25.84 -3.64 -20.70
N PRO A 353 26.73 -3.32 -21.66
CA PRO A 353 26.63 -3.77 -23.05
C PRO A 353 26.73 -5.30 -23.24
N GLU A 354 27.36 -6.00 -22.30
CA GLU A 354 27.52 -7.46 -22.32
C GLU A 354 26.28 -8.22 -21.82
N SER A 355 25.32 -7.54 -21.19
CA SER A 355 24.10 -8.16 -20.66
C SER A 355 23.02 -8.27 -21.73
N SER A 356 22.99 -9.37 -22.47
CA SER A 356 21.88 -9.62 -23.42
C SER A 356 20.59 -10.01 -22.70
N ILE A 357 19.44 -9.74 -23.33
CA ILE A 357 18.14 -10.20 -22.80
C ILE A 357 18.10 -11.72 -22.61
N GLU A 358 18.69 -12.49 -23.54
CA GLU A 358 18.75 -13.95 -23.46
C GLU A 358 19.55 -14.42 -22.24
N CYS A 359 20.70 -13.79 -21.97
CA CYS A 359 21.53 -14.14 -20.83
C CYS A 359 20.79 -13.89 -19.51
N ILE A 360 20.20 -12.70 -19.34
CA ILE A 360 19.47 -12.33 -18.12
C ILE A 360 18.17 -13.15 -17.96
N TRP A 361 17.50 -13.49 -19.05
CA TRP A 361 16.36 -14.40 -19.00
C TRP A 361 16.76 -15.81 -18.55
N ASN A 362 17.86 -16.34 -19.07
CA ASN A 362 18.36 -17.66 -18.66
C ASN A 362 18.71 -17.69 -17.16
N GLU A 363 19.31 -16.62 -16.63
CA GLU A 363 19.55 -16.49 -15.19
C GLU A 363 18.24 -16.50 -14.38
N TYR A 364 17.20 -15.82 -14.85
CA TYR A 364 15.88 -15.85 -14.22
C TYR A 364 15.28 -17.27 -14.22
N GLN A 365 15.39 -17.99 -15.33
CA GLN A 365 14.91 -19.37 -15.45
C GLN A 365 15.64 -20.32 -14.49
N GLU A 366 16.95 -20.16 -14.35
CA GLU A 366 17.74 -20.91 -13.35
C GLU A 366 17.32 -20.59 -11.92
N PHE A 367 17.08 -19.31 -11.61
CA PHE A 367 16.59 -18.88 -10.30
C PHE A 367 15.26 -19.57 -9.95
N LEU A 368 14.33 -19.65 -10.91
CA LEU A 368 13.04 -20.31 -10.73
C LEU A 368 13.23 -21.81 -10.47
N THR A 369 14.07 -22.49 -11.24
CA THR A 369 14.31 -23.94 -11.10
C THR A 369 14.96 -24.27 -9.75
N LYS A 370 15.91 -23.44 -9.27
CA LYS A 370 16.52 -23.60 -7.95
C LYS A 370 15.52 -23.38 -6.81
N SER A 371 14.52 -22.54 -7.01
CA SER A 371 13.48 -22.25 -6.01
C SER A 371 12.41 -23.33 -5.92
N THR A 372 12.15 -24.08 -7.01
CA THR A 372 11.19 -25.21 -7.02
C THR A 372 11.75 -26.48 -6.37
N ASN A 373 13.07 -26.61 -6.26
CA ASN A 373 13.75 -27.78 -5.68
C ASN A 373 14.06 -27.66 -4.17
N LYS A 374 13.55 -26.61 -3.53
CA LYS A 374 13.57 -26.41 -2.08
C LYS A 374 12.15 -26.51 -1.55
#